data_AF-A0A976KNV7-F1
#
_entry.id   AF-A0A976KNV7-F1
#
_cell.length_a   1.000
_cell.length_b   1.000
_cell.length_c   1.000
_cell.angle_alpha   90.00
_cell.angle_beta   90.00
_cell.angle_gamma   90.00
#
_symmetry.space_group_name_H-M   'P 1'
#
loop_
_entity.id
_entity.type
_entity.pdbx_description
1 polymer ?
#
loop_
_entity_poly.entity_id
_entity_poly.type
_entity_poly.pdbx_seq_one_letter_code
_entity_poly.pdbx_strand_id
1 'polypeptide(L)'
;MAPLIGDGENHSALAAYIKLIGSLGALIASYLLMAVGALSLLIAAYHAWNLYINPYSINVFTDAFVQTAFRDQKPDPSDQELYRLMSWPIVVFLLLLLGKIGAWAIEAAVHLLDTIHGKDANPDD
;
A
#
# COMPACT_ATOMS: atom_id res chain seq x y z
N MET A 1 -4.17 60.00 -8.27
CA MET A 1 -4.35 58.56 -8.53
C MET A 1 -3.15 57.84 -7.92
N ALA A 2 -3.30 57.30 -6.72
CA ALA A 2 -2.26 56.48 -6.10
C ALA A 2 -2.44 55.03 -6.59
N PRO A 3 -1.38 54.34 -7.03
CA PRO A 3 -1.48 52.96 -7.48
C PRO A 3 -1.72 52.04 -6.27
N LEU A 4 -2.73 51.17 -6.40
CA LEU A 4 -2.99 50.05 -5.48
C LEU A 4 -1.89 49.00 -5.67
N ILE A 5 -0.74 49.23 -5.03
CA ILE A 5 0.33 48.24 -4.88
C ILE A 5 -0.01 47.47 -3.60
N GLY A 6 -0.65 46.29 -3.71
CA GLY A 6 -0.98 45.52 -2.51
C GLY A 6 -1.71 44.19 -2.71
N ASP A 7 -2.31 43.96 -3.88
CA ASP A 7 -3.01 42.69 -4.13
C ASP A 7 -2.07 41.63 -4.71
N GLY A 8 -1.22 41.94 -5.70
CA GLY A 8 -0.39 40.91 -6.37
C GLY A 8 0.64 40.19 -5.47
N GLU A 9 1.15 40.85 -4.43
CA GLU A 9 2.21 40.33 -3.56
C GLU A 9 1.68 39.37 -2.48
N ASN A 10 0.46 39.59 -2.00
CA ASN A 10 -0.17 38.70 -1.01
C ASN A 10 -0.63 37.37 -1.63
N HIS A 11 -1.08 37.39 -2.90
CA HIS A 11 -1.49 36.18 -3.61
C HIS A 11 -0.29 35.30 -3.99
N SER A 12 0.87 35.89 -4.29
CA SER A 12 2.10 35.14 -4.56
C SER A 12 2.66 34.49 -3.29
N ALA A 13 2.63 35.19 -2.15
CA ALA A 13 2.99 34.63 -0.84
C ALA A 13 2.06 33.49 -0.43
N LEU A 14 0.74 33.67 -0.55
CA LEU A 14 -0.24 32.61 -0.26
C LEU A 14 -0.02 31.38 -1.14
N ALA A 15 0.22 31.57 -2.44
CA ALA A 15 0.51 30.48 -3.37
C ALA A 15 1.82 29.75 -3.02
N ALA A 16 2.85 30.47 -2.56
CA ALA A 16 4.11 29.88 -2.09
C ALA A 16 3.90 29.04 -0.82
N TYR A 17 3.12 29.53 0.16
CA TYR A 17 2.78 28.77 1.36
C TYR A 17 1.99 27.49 1.05
N ILE A 18 0.99 27.57 0.18
CA ILE A 18 0.19 26.40 -0.25
C ILE A 18 1.08 25.37 -0.95
N LYS A 19 1.99 25.82 -1.84
CA LYS A 19 2.96 24.93 -2.50
C LYS A 19 3.90 24.27 -1.49
N LEU A 20 4.41 25.01 -0.52
CA LEU A 20 5.35 24.51 0.49
C LEU A 20 4.69 23.46 1.38
N ILE A 21 3.48 23.74 1.90
CA ILE A 21 2.70 22.78 2.70
C ILE A 21 2.34 21.55 1.85
N GLY A 22 1.94 21.74 0.60
CA GLY A 22 1.67 20.64 -0.34
C GLY A 22 2.89 19.74 -0.58
N SER A 23 4.07 20.34 -0.76
CA SER A 23 5.33 19.60 -0.96
C SER A 23 5.75 18.78 0.27
N LEU A 24 5.60 19.35 1.47
CA LEU A 24 5.86 18.65 2.73
C LEU A 24 4.90 17.49 2.95
N GLY A 25 3.60 17.70 2.69
CA GLY A 25 2.60 16.64 2.76
C GLY A 25 2.89 15.51 1.78
N ALA A 26 3.30 15.86 0.56
CA ALA A 26 3.69 14.93 -0.50
C ALA A 26 4.93 14.10 -0.11
N LEU A 27 5.96 14.72 0.49
CA LEU A 27 7.13 13.99 1.00
C LEU A 27 6.75 12.98 2.09
N ILE A 28 5.97 13.42 3.09
CA ILE A 28 5.53 12.54 4.18
C ILE A 28 4.70 11.37 3.63
N ALA A 29 3.76 11.64 2.72
CA ALA A 29 2.95 10.61 2.09
C ALA A 29 3.83 9.60 1.33
N SER A 30 4.85 10.07 0.61
CA SER A 30 5.78 9.20 -0.14
C SER A 30 6.55 8.26 0.79
N TYR A 31 7.10 8.77 1.89
CA TYR A 31 7.80 7.92 2.88
C TYR A 31 6.87 6.91 3.55
N LEU A 32 5.65 7.32 3.88
CA LEU A 32 4.64 6.41 4.44
C LEU A 32 4.28 5.30 3.45
N LEU A 33 4.05 5.63 2.19
CA LEU A 33 3.78 4.67 1.12
C LEU A 33 4.94 3.69 0.92
N MET A 34 6.18 4.17 0.91
CA MET A 34 7.38 3.32 0.87
C MET A 34 7.47 2.37 2.06
N ALA A 35 7.26 2.88 3.28
CA ALA A 35 7.32 2.06 4.50
C ALA A 35 6.22 0.99 4.51
N VAL A 36 4.99 1.35 4.12
CA VAL A 36 3.87 0.40 3.99
C VAL A 36 4.16 -0.64 2.91
N GLY A 37 4.69 -0.21 1.76
CA GLY A 37 5.06 -1.12 0.67
C GLY A 37 6.12 -2.12 1.10
N ALA A 38 7.21 -1.65 1.71
CA ALA A 38 8.30 -2.49 2.22
C ALA A 38 7.82 -3.47 3.31
N LEU A 39 6.98 -3.00 4.24
CA LEU A 39 6.40 -3.86 5.27
C LEU A 39 5.51 -4.94 4.67
N SER A 40 4.68 -4.60 3.69
CA SER A 40 3.80 -5.59 3.04
C SER A 40 4.62 -6.67 2.31
N LEU A 41 5.73 -6.31 1.67
CA LEU A 41 6.65 -7.25 1.02
C LEU A 41 7.35 -8.15 2.05
N LEU A 42 7.81 -7.59 3.17
CA LEU A 42 8.39 -8.36 4.28
C LEU A 42 7.39 -9.34 4.88
N ILE A 43 6.14 -8.92 5.08
CA ILE A 43 5.07 -9.78 5.60
C ILE A 43 4.75 -10.90 4.60
N ALA A 44 4.64 -10.57 3.31
CA ALA A 44 4.42 -11.57 2.26
C ALA A 44 5.56 -12.59 2.19
N ALA A 45 6.82 -12.12 2.24
CA ALA A 45 8.00 -12.99 2.26
C ALA A 45 8.05 -13.86 3.52
N TYR A 46 7.73 -13.31 4.69
CA TYR A 46 7.67 -14.04 5.96
C TYR A 46 6.63 -15.17 5.89
N HIS A 47 5.41 -14.88 5.42
CA HIS A 47 4.37 -15.90 5.29
C HIS A 47 4.72 -16.94 4.23
N ALA A 48 5.28 -16.54 3.08
CA ALA A 48 5.75 -17.48 2.06
C ALA A 48 6.86 -18.41 2.61
N TRP A 49 7.80 -17.86 3.37
CA TRP A 49 8.87 -18.62 4.03
C TRP A 49 8.33 -19.58 5.09
N ASN A 50 7.38 -19.13 5.92
CA ASN A 50 6.73 -19.99 6.90
C ASN A 50 5.93 -21.12 6.24
N LEU A 51 5.32 -20.86 5.09
CA LEU A 51 4.64 -21.87 4.27
C LEU A 51 5.62 -22.92 3.75
N TYR A 52 6.80 -22.47 3.31
CA TYR A 52 7.86 -23.33 2.79
C TYR A 52 8.43 -24.26 3.87
N ILE A 53 8.69 -23.74 5.07
CA ILE A 53 9.24 -24.53 6.19
C ILE A 53 8.17 -25.40 6.84
N ASN A 54 6.96 -24.88 7.03
CA ASN A 54 5.86 -25.56 7.71
C ASN A 54 4.61 -25.55 6.83
N PRO A 55 4.46 -26.51 5.90
CA PRO A 55 3.26 -26.62 5.07
C PRO A 55 1.99 -26.87 5.89
N TYR A 56 2.12 -27.40 7.11
CA TYR A 56 1.01 -27.56 8.06
C TYR A 56 0.45 -26.23 8.59
N SER A 57 1.15 -25.10 8.43
CA SER A 57 0.63 -23.78 8.81
C SER A 57 -0.60 -23.37 7.99
N ILE A 58 -0.80 -23.99 6.82
CA ILE A 58 -2.00 -23.82 5.99
C ILE A 58 -3.24 -24.33 6.71
N ASN A 59 -3.12 -25.31 7.61
CA ASN A 59 -4.26 -25.83 8.35
C ASN A 59 -4.87 -24.75 9.26
N VAL A 60 -4.03 -23.94 9.91
CA VAL A 60 -4.49 -22.82 10.74
C VAL A 60 -5.22 -21.77 9.89
N PHE A 61 -4.70 -21.48 8.70
CA PHE A 61 -5.35 -20.55 7.77
C PHE A 61 -6.65 -21.10 7.20
N THR A 62 -6.69 -22.40 6.91
CA THR A 62 -7.89 -23.11 6.43
C THR A 62 -8.96 -23.12 7.50
N ASP A 63 -8.62 -23.40 8.76
CA ASP A 63 -9.56 -23.37 9.88
C ASP A 63 -10.11 -21.95 10.10
N ALA A 64 -9.26 -20.93 10.01
CA ALA A 64 -9.68 -19.52 10.08
C ALA A 64 -10.57 -19.11 8.88
N PHE A 65 -10.22 -19.55 7.67
CA PHE A 65 -10.99 -19.28 6.45
C PHE A 65 -12.34 -19.98 6.50
N VAL A 66 -12.40 -21.24 6.93
CA VAL A 66 -13.65 -21.98 7.10
C VAL A 66 -14.53 -21.32 8.15
N GLN A 67 -13.97 -20.88 9.28
CA GLN A 67 -14.71 -20.15 10.32
C GLN A 67 -15.28 -18.81 9.82
N THR A 68 -14.55 -18.09 8.97
CA THR A 68 -15.00 -16.80 8.45
C THR A 68 -15.96 -16.94 7.28
N ALA A 69 -15.71 -17.85 6.34
CA ALA A 69 -16.52 -18.08 5.15
C ALA A 69 -17.83 -18.82 5.46
N PHE A 70 -17.81 -19.74 6.44
CA PHE A 70 -18.95 -20.59 6.77
C PHE A 70 -19.46 -20.37 8.19
N ARG A 71 -19.47 -19.11 8.64
CA ARG A 71 -19.82 -18.67 10.00
C ARG A 71 -21.08 -19.32 10.59
N ASP A 72 -22.05 -19.69 9.74
CA ASP A 72 -23.34 -20.29 10.12
C ASP A 72 -23.53 -21.75 9.66
N GLN A 73 -22.59 -22.35 8.91
CA GLN A 73 -22.70 -23.72 8.40
C GLN A 73 -21.39 -24.47 8.66
N LYS A 74 -21.29 -25.21 9.76
CA LYS A 74 -20.13 -26.09 9.98
C LYS A 74 -20.04 -27.06 8.79
N PRO A 75 -18.95 -27.02 8.00
CA PRO A 75 -18.82 -27.94 6.88
C PRO A 75 -18.69 -29.37 7.39
N ASP A 76 -19.27 -30.29 6.63
CA ASP A 76 -19.21 -31.72 6.91
C ASP A 76 -17.73 -32.15 6.99
N PRO A 77 -17.30 -32.95 7.99
CA PRO A 77 -15.92 -33.43 8.10
C PRO A 77 -15.34 -34.06 6.83
N SER A 78 -16.18 -34.59 5.92
CA SER A 78 -15.74 -35.11 4.60
C SER A 78 -15.19 -34.03 3.67
N ASP A 79 -15.64 -32.78 3.82
CA ASP A 79 -15.32 -31.69 2.89
C ASP A 79 -14.11 -30.88 3.33
N GLN A 80 -13.62 -31.09 4.57
CA GLN A 80 -12.48 -30.36 5.13
C GLN A 80 -11.20 -30.55 4.31
N GLU A 81 -10.97 -31.73 3.73
CA GLU A 81 -9.83 -31.95 2.83
C GLU A 81 -9.95 -31.17 1.53
N LEU A 82 -11.16 -31.03 0.98
CA LEU A 82 -11.41 -30.26 -0.23
C LEU A 82 -11.18 -28.77 0.01
N TYR A 83 -11.66 -28.23 1.13
CA TYR A 83 -11.41 -26.85 1.53
C TYR A 83 -9.93 -26.57 1.79
N ARG A 84 -9.19 -27.57 2.32
CA ARG A 84 -7.74 -27.48 2.51
C ARG A 84 -6.98 -27.50 1.17
N LEU A 85 -7.44 -28.28 0.20
CA LEU A 85 -6.85 -28.27 -1.14
C LEU A 85 -7.09 -26.92 -1.85
N MET A 86 -8.29 -26.36 -1.67
CA MET A 86 -8.68 -25.07 -2.25
C MET A 86 -8.05 -23.86 -1.53
N SER A 87 -7.69 -23.98 -0.24
CA SER A 87 -7.04 -22.87 0.48
C SER A 87 -5.62 -22.60 -0.01
N TRP A 88 -4.95 -23.61 -0.57
CA TRP A 88 -3.59 -23.48 -1.09
C TRP A 88 -3.45 -22.43 -2.21
N PRO A 89 -4.21 -22.52 -3.33
CA PRO A 89 -4.16 -21.49 -4.37
C PRO A 89 -4.65 -20.14 -3.85
N ILE A 90 -5.62 -20.10 -2.92
CA ILE A 90 -6.13 -18.84 -2.33
C ILE A 90 -5.03 -18.12 -1.54
N VAL A 91 -4.30 -18.84 -0.69
CA VAL A 91 -3.19 -18.29 0.11
C VAL A 91 -2.08 -17.77 -0.81
N VAL A 92 -1.69 -18.55 -1.83
CA VAL A 92 -0.69 -18.11 -2.81
C VAL A 92 -1.17 -16.85 -3.53
N PHE A 93 -2.44 -16.80 -3.94
CA PHE A 93 -3.01 -15.62 -4.61
C PHE A 93 -3.02 -14.39 -3.69
N LEU A 94 -3.37 -14.56 -2.40
CA LEU A 94 -3.29 -13.50 -1.38
C LEU A 94 -1.88 -12.98 -1.19
N LEU A 95 -0.88 -13.86 -1.12
CA LEU A 95 0.53 -13.46 -1.00
C LEU A 95 1.01 -12.70 -2.23
N LEU A 96 0.62 -13.14 -3.43
CA LEU A 96 0.94 -12.46 -4.68
C LEU A 96 0.25 -11.09 -4.77
N LEU A 97 -1.01 -10.99 -4.37
CA LEU A 97 -1.73 -9.71 -4.29
C LEU A 97 -1.07 -8.76 -3.29
N LEU A 98 -0.68 -9.27 -2.12
CA LEU A 98 -0.02 -8.47 -1.09
C LEU A 98 1.33 -7.93 -1.59
N GLY A 99 2.15 -8.78 -2.23
CA GLY A 99 3.41 -8.36 -2.85
C GLY A 99 3.19 -7.33 -3.97
N LYS A 100 2.15 -7.50 -4.80
CA LYS A 100 1.81 -6.58 -5.88
C LYS A 100 1.35 -5.22 -5.36
N ILE A 101 0.49 -5.19 -4.34
CA ILE A 101 0.06 -3.96 -3.67
C ILE A 101 1.27 -3.25 -3.05
N GLY A 102 2.19 -4.02 -2.44
CA GLY A 102 3.43 -3.48 -1.91
C GLY A 102 4.31 -2.81 -2.95
N ALA A 103 4.51 -3.47 -4.09
CA ALA A 103 5.25 -2.92 -5.21
C ALA A 103 4.60 -1.64 -5.77
N TRP A 104 3.28 -1.64 -5.93
CA TRP A 104 2.53 -0.45 -6.37
C TRP A 104 2.61 0.71 -5.38
N ALA A 105 2.59 0.44 -4.07
CA ALA A 105 2.77 1.49 -3.07
C ALA A 105 4.16 2.14 -3.17
N ILE A 106 5.20 1.35 -3.42
CA ILE A 106 6.56 1.86 -3.65
C ILE A 106 6.64 2.66 -4.95
N GLU A 107 6.07 2.14 -6.05
CA GLU A 107 6.05 2.83 -7.35
C GLU A 107 5.30 4.17 -7.27
N ALA A 108 4.15 4.20 -6.60
CA ALA A 108 3.40 5.42 -6.34
C ALA A 108 4.22 6.42 -5.49
N ALA A 109 4.94 5.95 -4.47
CA ALA A 109 5.81 6.80 -3.68
C ALA A 109 6.95 7.42 -4.50
N VAL A 110 7.58 6.63 -5.39
CA VAL A 110 8.64 7.11 -6.29
C VAL A 110 8.10 8.17 -7.26
N HIS A 111 6.96 7.91 -7.91
CA HIS A 111 6.32 8.90 -8.79
C HIS A 111 5.99 10.20 -8.07
N LEU A 112 5.53 10.10 -6.83
CA LEU A 112 5.19 11.26 -6.01
C LEU A 112 6.46 12.03 -5.63
N LEU A 113 7.55 11.34 -5.32
CA LEU A 113 8.87 11.93 -5.06
C LEU A 113 9.49 12.60 -6.31
N ASP A 114 9.33 12.00 -7.48
CA ASP A 114 9.79 12.56 -8.77
C ASP A 114 8.99 13.79 -9.16
N THR A 115 7.70 13.83 -8.84
CA THR A 115 6.87 15.02 -9.09
C THR A 115 7.29 16.20 -8.20
N ILE A 116 7.78 15.91 -6.99
CA ILE A 116 8.32 16.95 -6.09
C ILE A 116 9.67 17.44 -6.60
N HIS A 117 10.63 16.54 -6.89
CA HIS A 117 11.98 16.91 -7.33
C HIS A 117 12.04 17.46 -8.77
N GLY A 118 11.20 16.95 -9.68
CA GLY A 118 11.12 17.40 -11.07
C GLY A 118 10.56 18.82 -11.21
N LYS A 119 9.80 19.29 -10.21
CA LYS A 119 9.31 20.68 -10.14
C LYS A 119 10.41 21.68 -9.83
N ASP A 120 11.53 21.22 -9.26
CA ASP A 120 12.70 22.06 -8.96
C ASP A 120 13.70 22.12 -10.14
N ALA A 121 13.51 21.30 -11.18
CA ALA A 121 14.43 21.18 -12.32
C ALA A 121 14.03 21.99 -13.56
N ASN A 122 12.86 22.63 -13.59
CA ASN A 122 12.48 23.57 -14.65
C ASN A 122 11.99 24.90 -14.04
N PRO A 123 12.84 25.93 -13.93
CA PRO A 123 12.42 27.26 -13.47
C PRO A 123 11.65 28.08 -14.53
N ASP A 124 11.36 27.54 -15.72
CA ASP A 124 10.94 28.34 -16.89
C ASP A 124 9.53 28.04 -17.48
N ASP A 125 8.61 27.41 -16.73
CA ASP A 125 7.17 27.33 -17.12
C ASP A 125 6.23 28.08 -16.13
#